data_AF-A0A183BHB2-F1
#
_entry.id   AF-A0A183BHB2-F1
#
_cell.length_a   1.000
_cell.length_b   1.000
_cell.length_c   1.000
_cell.angle_alpha   90.00
_cell.angle_beta   90.00
_cell.angle_gamma   90.00
#
_symmetry.space_group_name_H-M   'P 1'
#
loop_
_entity.id
_entity.type
_entity.pdbx_description
1 polymer ?
#
loop_
_entity_poly.entity_id
_entity_poly.type
_entity_poly.pdbx_seq_one_letter_code
_entity_poly.pdbx_strand_id
1 'polypeptide(L)'
;MATEKSETSMNFSADQFQLLLMQQQKQMEAQLKLIESLTQQLNLQTTESVSHEIPSSAAEMLANSITELNYDPETGRTFEAWFKRWEDVFRTDFSFQDDAWKVRLLVRKLGTTE
;
A
#
# COMPACT_ATOMS: atom_id res chain seq x y z
N MET A 1 7.69 44.23 58.42
CA MET A 1 6.36 44.35 57.78
C MET A 1 6.47 45.53 56.83
N ALA A 2 6.32 45.44 55.51
CA ALA A 2 5.79 44.44 54.58
C ALA A 2 6.58 44.63 53.24
N THR A 3 7.18 43.60 52.65
CA THR A 3 6.73 42.87 51.44
C THR A 3 6.03 43.69 50.35
N GLU A 4 6.73 43.93 49.24
CA GLU A 4 6.16 44.05 47.89
C GLU A 4 7.19 43.44 46.92
N LYS A 5 7.12 42.12 46.72
CA LYS A 5 6.46 41.43 45.60
C LYS A 5 7.09 41.74 44.24
N SER A 6 7.81 40.72 43.77
CA SER A 6 8.35 40.52 42.43
C SER A 6 7.32 40.78 41.34
N GLU A 7 7.59 41.75 40.48
CA GLU A 7 6.93 41.89 39.18
C GLU A 7 7.84 41.28 38.10
N THR A 8 7.70 39.96 37.93
CA THR A 8 8.11 39.28 36.70
C THR A 8 7.09 39.61 35.62
N SER A 9 7.09 40.85 35.14
CA SER A 9 6.31 41.23 33.96
C SER A 9 7.10 40.81 32.73
N MET A 10 6.82 39.60 32.23
CA MET A 10 7.33 39.10 30.95
C MET A 10 6.88 40.05 29.83
N ASN A 11 7.73 41.02 29.52
CA ASN A 11 7.61 41.86 28.36
C ASN A 11 7.98 41.04 27.12
N PHE A 12 6.96 40.45 26.49
CA PHE A 12 7.11 39.83 25.19
C PHE A 12 7.54 40.90 24.16
N SER A 13 8.86 41.00 23.91
CA SER A 13 9.43 41.97 22.96
C SER A 13 8.90 41.72 21.54
N ALA A 14 8.82 42.76 20.71
CA ALA A 14 8.47 42.63 19.28
C ALA A 14 9.35 41.59 18.56
N ASP A 15 10.61 41.47 18.97
CA ASP A 15 11.55 40.47 18.45
C ASP A 15 11.11 39.03 18.77
N GLN A 16 10.55 38.78 19.97
CA GLN A 16 10.04 37.46 20.35
C GLN A 16 8.81 37.07 19.52
N PHE A 17 7.96 38.04 19.16
CA PHE A 17 6.83 37.81 18.27
C PHE A 17 7.29 37.48 16.84
N GLN A 18 8.26 38.25 16.35
CA GLN A 18 8.84 38.04 15.02
C GLN A 18 9.51 36.66 14.94
N LEU A 19 10.22 36.24 15.99
CA LEU A 19 10.82 34.91 16.08
C LEU A 19 9.78 33.79 16.08
N LEU A 20 8.64 33.98 16.76
CA LEU A 20 7.55 33.01 16.77
C LEU A 20 6.94 32.83 15.37
N LEU A 21 6.68 33.92 14.66
CA LEU A 21 6.16 33.88 13.29
C LEU A 21 7.14 33.19 12.34
N MET A 22 8.43 33.50 12.47
CA MET A 22 9.47 32.86 11.66
C MET A 22 9.61 31.37 11.98
N GLN A 23 9.51 30.98 13.24
CA GLN A 23 9.50 29.58 13.65
C GLN A 23 8.31 28.82 13.05
N GLN A 24 7.11 29.41 13.09
CA GLN A 24 5.91 28.80 12.54
C GLN A 24 6.03 28.60 11.02
N GLN A 25 6.52 29.61 10.29
CA GLN A 25 6.74 29.49 8.85
C GLN A 25 7.74 28.38 8.51
N LYS A 26 8.87 28.33 9.22
CA LYS A 26 9.89 27.29 9.02
C LYS A 26 9.35 25.89 9.32
N GLN A 27 8.50 25.75 10.33
CA GLN A 27 7.85 24.48 10.64
C GLN A 27 6.90 24.04 9.51
N MET A 28 6.15 24.97 8.92
CA MET A 28 5.26 24.66 7.78
C MET A 28 6.07 24.21 6.56
N GLU A 29 7.15 24.92 6.22
CA GLU A 29 8.03 24.53 5.11
C GLU A 29 8.70 23.17 5.34
N ALA A 30 9.12 22.88 6.57
CA ALA A 30 9.69 21.58 6.92
C ALA A 30 8.67 20.45 6.76
N GLN A 31 7.40 20.68 7.15
CA GLN A 31 6.33 19.71 6.95
C GLN A 31 6.03 19.49 5.47
N LEU A 32 5.99 20.56 4.66
CA LEU A 32 5.79 20.45 3.21
C LEU A 32 6.92 19.67 2.54
N LYS A 33 8.18 19.95 2.87
CA LYS A 33 9.33 19.19 2.35
C LYS A 33 9.30 17.72 2.74
N LEU A 34 8.85 17.41 3.96
CA LEU A 34 8.69 16.03 4.40
C LEU A 34 7.62 15.33 3.56
N ILE A 35 6.46 15.95 3.37
CA ILE A 35 5.38 15.41 2.52
C ILE A 35 5.87 15.23 1.09
N GLU A 36 6.59 16.19 0.53
CA GLU A 36 7.15 16.13 -0.82
C GLU A 36 8.16 14.99 -0.94
N SER A 37 9.04 14.80 0.04
CA SER A 37 10.00 13.69 0.06
C SER A 37 9.32 12.33 0.23
N LEU A 38 8.30 12.23 1.07
CA LEU A 38 7.50 11.00 1.21
C LEU A 38 6.75 10.68 -0.08
N THR A 39 6.18 11.69 -0.74
CA THR A 39 5.48 11.54 -2.03
C THR A 39 6.45 11.10 -3.13
N GLN A 40 7.64 11.71 -3.19
CA GLN A 40 8.70 11.31 -4.11
C GLN A 40 9.19 9.89 -3.82
N GLN A 41 9.43 9.53 -2.55
CA GLN A 41 9.82 8.16 -2.18
C GLN A 41 8.77 7.14 -2.58
N LEU A 42 7.48 7.41 -2.37
CA LEU A 42 6.40 6.53 -2.84
C LEU A 42 6.40 6.42 -4.38
N ASN A 43 6.65 7.52 -5.09
CA ASN A 43 6.72 7.51 -6.55
C ASN A 43 7.95 6.75 -7.10
N LEU A 44 9.14 6.90 -6.48
CA LEU A 44 10.33 6.15 -6.86
C LEU A 44 10.17 4.63 -6.62
N GLN A 45 9.52 4.25 -5.50
CA GLN A 45 9.15 2.86 -5.21
C GLN A 45 8.20 2.26 -6.25
N THR A 46 7.44 3.09 -6.98
CA THR A 46 6.61 2.63 -8.11
C THR A 46 7.36 2.57 -9.44
N THR A 47 8.53 3.20 -9.57
CA THR A 47 9.27 3.28 -10.84
C THR A 47 10.49 2.37 -10.92
N GLU A 48 11.05 1.89 -9.80
CA GLU A 48 12.23 1.01 -9.82
C GLU A 48 11.90 -0.49 -9.81
N SER A 49 10.62 -0.83 -9.76
CA SER A 49 10.14 -2.20 -9.94
C SER A 49 8.73 -2.16 -10.48
N VAL A 50 8.55 -1.98 -11.79
CA VAL A 50 7.39 -2.47 -12.56
C VAL A 50 7.61 -2.23 -14.06
N SER A 51 8.30 -3.19 -14.67
CA SER A 51 7.68 -3.83 -15.82
C SER A 51 6.56 -4.72 -15.25
N HIS A 52 5.34 -4.49 -15.73
CA HIS A 52 4.07 -5.18 -15.40
C HIS A 52 3.28 -4.71 -14.17
N GLU A 53 2.27 -3.87 -14.45
CA GLU A 53 0.91 -3.91 -13.88
C GLU A 53 0.80 -3.80 -12.33
N ILE A 54 0.71 -2.58 -11.78
CA ILE A 54 0.24 -2.35 -10.40
C ILE A 54 -1.24 -1.96 -10.46
N PRO A 55 -2.14 -2.94 -10.31
CA PRO A 55 -2.84 -3.17 -9.04
C PRO A 55 -2.62 -4.60 -8.50
N SER A 56 -1.59 -5.27 -8.99
CA SER A 56 -1.40 -6.73 -8.94
C SER A 56 -1.05 -7.31 -7.56
N SER A 57 -0.61 -6.54 -6.57
CA SER A 57 -0.06 -7.12 -5.32
C SER A 57 -1.06 -7.97 -4.50
N ALA A 58 -2.30 -7.49 -4.27
CA ALA A 58 -3.28 -8.25 -3.48
C ALA A 58 -3.90 -9.41 -4.27
N ALA A 59 -4.24 -9.16 -5.54
CA ALA A 59 -4.76 -10.18 -6.45
C ALA A 59 -3.72 -11.27 -6.73
N GLU A 60 -2.43 -10.93 -6.79
CA GLU A 60 -1.35 -11.90 -6.94
C GLU A 60 -1.01 -12.62 -5.66
N MET A 61 -1.09 -11.98 -4.50
CA MET A 61 -0.95 -12.67 -3.23
C MET A 61 -2.05 -13.73 -3.07
N LEU A 62 -3.29 -13.39 -3.45
CA LEU A 62 -4.40 -14.34 -3.47
C LEU A 62 -4.24 -15.38 -4.58
N ALA A 63 -3.79 -14.99 -5.77
CA ALA A 63 -3.43 -15.94 -6.81
C ALA A 63 -2.39 -16.95 -6.32
N ASN A 64 -1.39 -16.51 -5.54
CA ASN A 64 -0.37 -17.39 -4.99
C ASN A 64 -0.92 -18.36 -3.94
N SER A 65 -1.99 -18.01 -3.23
CA SER A 65 -2.62 -18.92 -2.26
C SER A 65 -3.41 -20.06 -2.90
N ILE A 66 -3.81 -19.91 -4.17
CA ILE A 66 -4.42 -20.99 -4.95
C ILE A 66 -3.36 -22.06 -5.20
N THR A 67 -3.64 -23.27 -4.75
CA THR A 67 -2.77 -24.44 -4.99
C THR A 67 -2.72 -24.75 -6.48
N GLU A 68 -1.55 -25.05 -7.03
CA GLU A 68 -1.40 -25.52 -8.43
C GLU A 68 -2.17 -26.83 -8.67
N LEU A 69 -2.62 -27.04 -9.90
CA LEU A 69 -3.31 -28.27 -10.29
C LEU A 69 -2.28 -29.40 -10.43
N ASN A 70 -2.43 -30.42 -9.59
CA ASN A 70 -1.74 -31.69 -9.79
C ASN A 70 -2.70 -32.68 -10.46
N TYR A 71 -2.66 -32.75 -11.79
CA TYR A 71 -3.55 -33.62 -12.56
C TYR A 71 -3.29 -35.09 -12.25
N ASP A 72 -4.29 -35.76 -11.68
CA ASP A 72 -4.26 -37.19 -11.40
C ASP A 72 -5.68 -37.77 -11.59
N PRO A 73 -5.94 -38.44 -12.73
CA PRO A 73 -7.27 -38.92 -13.06
C PRO A 73 -7.71 -40.13 -12.23
N GLU A 74 -6.76 -40.91 -11.68
CA GLU A 74 -7.07 -42.09 -10.85
C GLU A 74 -7.55 -41.70 -9.45
N THR A 75 -7.07 -40.57 -8.92
CA THR A 75 -7.47 -40.02 -7.61
C THR A 75 -8.56 -38.95 -7.71
N GLY A 76 -9.08 -38.70 -8.92
CA GLY A 76 -10.12 -37.68 -9.16
C GLY A 76 -9.62 -36.24 -9.05
N ARG A 77 -8.30 -36.01 -9.10
CA ARG A 77 -7.69 -34.67 -9.16
C ARG A 77 -7.73 -34.17 -10.60
N THR A 78 -8.94 -33.92 -11.09
CA THR A 78 -9.19 -33.34 -12.41
C THR A 78 -9.25 -31.81 -12.33
N PHE A 79 -9.11 -31.16 -13.47
CA PHE A 79 -9.32 -29.71 -13.57
C PHE A 79 -10.69 -29.30 -13.03
N GLU A 80 -11.75 -30.06 -13.34
CA GLU A 80 -13.11 -29.75 -12.88
C GLU A 80 -13.22 -29.76 -11.36
N ALA A 81 -12.63 -30.77 -10.69
CA ALA A 81 -12.66 -30.89 -9.23
C ALA A 81 -11.87 -29.74 -8.56
N TRP A 82 -10.73 -29.37 -9.13
CA TRP A 82 -9.94 -28.24 -8.67
C TRP A 82 -10.64 -26.91 -8.90
N PHE A 83 -11.20 -26.70 -10.10
CA PHE A 83 -11.89 -25.46 -10.45
C PHE A 83 -13.13 -25.27 -9.59
N LYS A 84 -13.94 -26.31 -9.33
CA LYS A 84 -15.07 -26.23 -8.40
C LYS A 84 -14.68 -25.75 -7.01
N ARG A 85 -13.50 -26.14 -6.52
CA ARG A 85 -13.01 -25.73 -5.20
C ARG A 85 -12.64 -24.25 -5.15
N TRP A 86 -12.21 -23.68 -6.27
CA TRP A 86 -11.76 -22.29 -6.37
C TRP A 86 -12.78 -21.39 -7.10
N GLU A 87 -13.89 -21.93 -7.61
CA GLU A 87 -14.90 -21.19 -8.37
C GLU A 87 -15.44 -20.00 -7.58
N ASP A 88 -15.74 -20.20 -6.28
CA ASP A 88 -16.21 -19.13 -5.40
C ASP A 88 -15.18 -18.01 -5.23
N VAL A 89 -13.88 -18.32 -5.27
CA VAL A 89 -12.80 -17.34 -5.21
C VAL A 89 -12.72 -16.55 -6.52
N PHE A 90 -12.91 -17.20 -7.66
CA PHE A 90 -13.03 -16.53 -8.97
C PHE A 90 -14.24 -15.60 -9.08
N ARG A 91 -15.35 -15.96 -8.44
CA ARG A 91 -16.58 -15.15 -8.43
C ARG A 91 -16.54 -14.03 -7.40
N THR A 92 -16.02 -14.28 -6.21
CA THR A 92 -16.09 -13.35 -5.07
C THR A 92 -14.83 -12.50 -5.02
N ASP A 93 -13.69 -13.11 -4.74
CA ASP A 93 -12.45 -12.41 -4.50
C ASP A 93 -11.82 -11.84 -5.78
N PHE A 94 -12.06 -12.44 -6.94
CA PHE A 94 -11.63 -11.91 -8.23
C PHE A 94 -12.75 -11.21 -9.01
N SER A 95 -13.86 -10.85 -8.36
CA SER A 95 -15.00 -10.14 -9.00
C SER A 95 -14.58 -8.86 -9.73
N PHE A 96 -13.57 -8.15 -9.21
CA PHE A 96 -13.06 -6.90 -9.75
C PHE A 96 -12.03 -7.06 -10.88
N GLN A 97 -11.62 -8.30 -11.18
CA GLN A 97 -10.64 -8.60 -12.22
C GLN A 97 -11.33 -8.98 -13.53
N ASP A 98 -10.73 -8.59 -14.65
CA ASP A 98 -11.20 -8.98 -15.99
C ASP A 98 -11.05 -10.48 -16.24
N ASP A 99 -11.90 -11.01 -17.12
CA ASP A 99 -11.85 -12.42 -17.52
C ASP A 99 -10.48 -12.80 -18.11
N ALA A 100 -9.83 -11.89 -18.84
CA ALA A 100 -8.48 -12.10 -19.35
C ALA A 100 -7.44 -12.30 -18.23
N TRP A 101 -7.58 -11.60 -17.10
CA TRP A 101 -6.71 -11.79 -15.94
C TRP A 101 -7.00 -13.14 -15.27
N LYS A 102 -8.27 -13.50 -15.08
CA LYS A 102 -8.69 -14.79 -14.49
C LYS A 102 -8.19 -15.97 -15.32
N VAL A 103 -8.30 -15.89 -16.65
CA VAL A 103 -7.80 -16.91 -17.58
C VAL A 103 -6.28 -17.02 -17.52
N ARG A 104 -5.54 -15.90 -17.45
CA ARG A 104 -4.08 -15.93 -17.26
C ARG A 104 -3.69 -16.61 -15.95
N LEU A 105 -4.44 -16.38 -14.86
CA LEU A 105 -4.25 -17.06 -13.59
C LEU A 105 -4.51 -18.56 -13.68
N LEU A 106 -5.62 -18.96 -14.32
CA LEU A 106 -5.97 -20.36 -14.57
C LEU A 106 -4.85 -21.10 -15.28
N VAL A 107 -4.35 -20.55 -16.39
CA VAL A 107 -3.25 -21.14 -17.17
C VAL A 107 -1.97 -21.23 -16.34
N ARG A 108 -1.66 -20.21 -15.54
CA ARG A 108 -0.51 -20.23 -14.64
C ARG A 108 -0.60 -21.34 -13.59
N LYS A 109 -1.80 -21.65 -13.07
CA LYS A 109 -2.00 -22.67 -12.04
C LYS A 109 -2.20 -24.08 -12.58
N LEU A 110 -2.56 -24.20 -13.85
CA LEU A 110 -2.66 -25.48 -14.55
C LEU A 110 -1.29 -26.15 -14.74
N GLY A 111 -0.20 -25.37 -14.66
CA GLY A 111 1.14 -25.81 -15.00
C GLY A 111 1.25 -26.05 -16.51
N THR A 112 2.26 -25.47 -17.16
CA THR A 112 2.67 -25.96 -18.48
C THR A 112 3.10 -27.41 -18.32
N THR A 113 2.19 -28.32 -18.61
CA THR A 113 2.54 -29.71 -18.90
C THR A 113 3.20 -29.68 -20.28
N GLU A 114 4.48 -29.34 -20.33
CA GLU A 114 5.35 -29.65 -21.47
C GLU A 114 5.74 -31.13 -21.44
#